data_AF-A0A4Q5TZA2-F1
#
_entry.id   AF-A0A4Q5TZA2-F1
#
_cell.length_a   1.000
_cell.length_b   1.000
_cell.length_c   1.000
_cell.angle_alpha   90.00
_cell.angle_beta   90.00
_cell.angle_gamma   90.00
#
_symmetry.space_group_name_H-M   'P 1'
#
loop_
_entity.id
_entity.type
_entity.pdbx_description
1 polymer ?
#
loop_
_entity_poly.entity_id
_entity_poly.type
_entity_poly.pdbx_seq_one_letter_code
_entity_poly.pdbx_strand_id
1 'polypeptide(L)'
;MKSKKTLLVAGIIVAVIILFLVTSYNGLVSKEESVKKYWAEVQSTYQRRLDLIPNLVAVVKGVSEFESSTLEQIAEARGKALAGQQNANLDGNNYSQQSAAQDTLAAAANRMIVIIE
;
A
#
# COMPACT_ATOMS: atom_id res chain seq x y z
N MET A 1 -24.59 -40.47 39.10
CA MET A 1 -23.41 -39.59 39.23
C MET A 1 -22.53 -39.54 37.97
N LYS A 2 -22.35 -40.65 37.22
CA LYS A 2 -21.53 -40.67 35.99
C LYS A 2 -22.07 -39.77 34.87
N SER A 3 -23.38 -39.77 34.59
CA SER A 3 -23.99 -38.94 33.52
C SER A 3 -23.84 -37.43 33.74
N LYS A 4 -23.97 -36.96 34.99
CA LYS A 4 -23.75 -35.54 35.34
C LYS A 4 -22.29 -35.10 35.10
N LYS A 5 -21.32 -35.99 35.37
CA LYS A 5 -19.90 -35.74 35.07
C LYS A 5 -19.64 -35.71 33.56
N THR A 6 -20.26 -36.61 32.78
CA THR A 6 -20.15 -36.62 31.32
C THR A 6 -20.73 -35.34 30.68
N LEU A 7 -21.87 -34.85 31.17
CA LEU A 7 -22.46 -33.58 30.72
C LEU A 7 -21.59 -32.37 31.08
N LEU A 8 -20.98 -32.37 32.26
CA LEU A 8 -20.01 -31.34 32.67
C LEU A 8 -18.79 -31.32 31.74
N VAL A 9 -18.22 -32.49 31.44
CA VAL A 9 -17.08 -32.61 30.52
C VAL A 9 -17.47 -32.16 29.11
N ALA A 10 -18.65 -32.56 28.60
CA ALA A 10 -19.15 -32.11 27.31
C ALA A 10 -19.35 -30.58 27.26
N GLY A 11 -19.90 -29.97 28.32
CA GLY A 11 -20.07 -28.53 28.43
C GLY A 11 -18.74 -27.76 28.41
N ILE A 12 -17.71 -28.28 29.10
CA ILE A 12 -16.36 -27.70 29.09
C ILE A 12 -15.74 -27.77 27.69
N ILE A 13 -15.88 -28.90 27.00
CA ILE A 13 -15.36 -29.08 25.63
C ILE A 13 -15.99 -28.06 24.68
N VAL A 14 -17.33 -27.88 24.74
CA VAL A 14 -18.04 -26.90 23.90
C VAL A 14 -17.58 -25.47 24.24
N ALA A 15 -17.42 -25.14 25.52
CA ALA A 15 -16.94 -23.83 25.93
C ALA A 15 -15.52 -23.54 25.39
N VAL A 16 -14.61 -24.51 25.43
CA VAL A 16 -13.25 -24.37 24.89
C VAL A 16 -13.26 -24.15 23.38
N ILE A 17 -14.11 -24.86 22.63
CA ILE A 17 -14.23 -24.69 21.17
C ILE A 17 -14.71 -23.28 20.83
N ILE A 18 -15.74 -22.80 21.52
CA ILE A 18 -16.26 -21.44 21.30
C ILE A 18 -15.19 -20.40 21.60
N LEU A 19 -14.46 -20.56 22.71
CA LEU A 19 -13.41 -19.63 23.12
C LEU A 19 -12.27 -19.61 22.09
N PHE A 20 -11.86 -20.77 21.58
CA PHE A 20 -10.86 -20.89 20.52
C PHE A 20 -11.28 -20.19 19.22
N LEU A 21 -12.54 -20.35 18.81
CA LEU A 21 -13.08 -19.71 17.60
C LEU A 21 -13.09 -18.18 17.75
N VAL A 22 -13.53 -17.67 18.90
CA VAL A 22 -13.56 -16.23 19.19
C VAL A 22 -12.15 -15.64 19.20
N THR A 23 -11.20 -16.29 19.88
CA THR A 23 -9.81 -15.80 19.93
C THR A 23 -9.14 -15.83 18.56
N SER A 24 -9.41 -16.88 17.77
CA SER A 24 -8.83 -17.02 16.43
C SER A 24 -9.40 -15.97 15.47
N TYR A 25 -10.71 -15.74 15.50
CA TYR A 25 -11.37 -14.73 14.68
C TYR A 25 -10.87 -13.32 15.04
N ASN A 26 -10.81 -12.98 16.33
CA ASN A 26 -10.30 -11.68 16.78
C ASN A 26 -8.83 -11.47 16.37
N GLY A 27 -8.02 -12.52 16.43
CA GLY A 27 -6.63 -12.48 15.97
C GLY A 27 -6.52 -12.24 14.46
N LEU A 28 -7.40 -12.85 13.66
CA LEU A 28 -7.41 -12.65 12.21
C LEU A 28 -7.84 -11.24 11.83
N VAL A 29 -8.92 -10.73 12.44
CA VAL A 29 -9.41 -9.36 12.22
C VAL A 29 -8.34 -8.33 12.61
N SER A 30 -7.65 -8.53 13.74
CA SER A 30 -6.58 -7.63 14.16
C SER A 30 -5.41 -7.59 13.17
N LYS A 31 -5.06 -8.73 12.56
CA LYS A 31 -4.04 -8.79 11.50
C LYS A 31 -4.51 -8.11 10.23
N GLU A 32 -5.76 -8.32 9.82
CA GLU A 32 -6.35 -7.67 8.64
C GLU A 32 -6.35 -6.14 8.78
N GLU A 33 -6.77 -5.62 9.93
CA GLU A 33 -6.74 -4.19 10.22
C GLU A 33 -5.31 -3.64 10.24
N SER A 34 -4.34 -4.42 10.74
CA SER A 34 -2.93 -4.04 10.69
C SER A 34 -2.43 -3.91 9.24
N VAL A 35 -2.78 -4.86 8.37
CA VAL A 35 -2.42 -4.80 6.94
C VAL A 35 -3.03 -3.58 6.27
N LYS A 36 -4.32 -3.31 6.49
CA LYS A 36 -5.00 -2.10 5.98
C LYS A 36 -4.31 -0.82 6.44
N LYS A 37 -3.93 -0.76 7.73
CA LYS A 37 -3.22 0.39 8.30
C LYS A 37 -1.87 0.63 7.62
N TYR A 38 -1.04 -0.40 7.50
CA TYR A 38 0.26 -0.27 6.83
C TYR A 38 0.10 0.12 5.36
N TRP A 39 -0.91 -0.39 4.69
CA TRP A 39 -1.19 0.03 3.31
C TRP A 39 -1.64 1.48 3.19
N ALA A 40 -2.48 1.95 4.10
CA ALA A 40 -2.87 3.36 4.13
C ALA A 40 -1.65 4.28 4.31
N GLU A 41 -0.65 3.85 5.09
CA GLU A 41 0.62 4.57 5.26
C GLU A 41 1.46 4.58 3.96
N VAL A 42 1.56 3.45 3.27
CA VAL A 42 2.20 3.36 1.95
C VAL A 42 1.51 4.29 0.95
N GLN A 43 0.18 4.28 0.93
CA GLN A 43 -0.63 5.11 0.04
C GLN A 43 -0.43 6.61 0.32
N SER A 44 -0.36 6.99 1.60
CA SER A 44 -0.05 8.37 1.99
C SER A 44 1.34 8.79 1.50
N THR A 45 2.32 7.90 1.58
CA THR A 45 3.68 8.14 1.08
C THR A 45 3.70 8.31 -0.43
N TYR A 46 2.99 7.48 -1.18
CA TYR A 46 2.84 7.61 -2.62
C TYR A 46 2.19 8.93 -3.01
N GLN A 47 1.13 9.34 -2.30
CA GLN A 47 0.48 10.63 -2.55
C GLN A 47 1.47 11.78 -2.36
N ARG A 48 2.21 11.77 -1.25
CA ARG A 48 3.21 12.79 -0.96
C ARG A 48 4.28 12.86 -2.04
N ARG A 49 4.73 11.73 -2.59
CA ARG A 49 5.68 11.72 -3.73
C ARG A 49 5.07 12.42 -4.94
N LEU A 50 3.83 12.09 -5.31
CA LEU A 50 3.16 12.70 -6.46
C LEU A 50 2.91 14.20 -6.29
N ASP A 51 2.65 14.65 -5.07
CA ASP A 51 2.42 16.05 -4.73
C ASP A 51 3.73 16.86 -4.77
N LEU A 52 4.88 16.23 -4.53
CA LEU A 52 6.19 16.88 -4.55
C LEU A 52 6.81 16.99 -5.97
N ILE A 53 6.40 16.15 -6.93
CA ILE A 53 6.94 16.18 -8.31
C ILE A 53 6.86 17.58 -8.95
N PRO A 54 5.73 18.32 -8.89
CA PRO A 54 5.67 19.66 -9.48
C PRO A 54 6.71 20.62 -8.89
N ASN A 55 6.95 20.53 -7.58
CA ASN A 55 7.95 21.35 -6.90
C ASN A 55 9.37 20.97 -7.34
N LEU A 56 9.65 19.67 -7.48
CA LEU A 56 10.93 19.19 -8.01
C LEU A 56 11.15 19.68 -9.45
N VAL A 57 10.13 19.57 -10.31
CA VAL A 57 10.18 20.07 -11.69
C VAL A 57 10.41 21.59 -11.73
N ALA A 58 9.79 22.37 -10.84
CA ALA A 58 9.99 23.81 -10.77
C ALA A 58 11.42 24.19 -10.36
N VAL A 59 12.00 23.49 -9.37
CA VAL A 59 13.39 23.70 -8.96
C VAL A 59 14.35 23.36 -10.09
N VAL A 60 14.16 22.21 -10.75
CA VAL A 60 15.01 21.76 -11.85
C VAL A 60 14.94 22.71 -13.05
N LYS A 61 13.74 23.19 -13.43
CA LYS A 61 13.56 24.23 -14.47
C LYS A 61 14.26 25.55 -14.16
N GLY A 62 14.48 25.86 -12.89
CA GLY A 62 15.19 27.07 -12.46
C GLY A 62 16.72 26.92 -12.46
N VAL A 63 17.24 25.69 -12.51
CA VAL A 63 18.68 25.38 -12.39
C VAL A 63 19.30 25.00 -13.73
N SER A 64 18.55 24.45 -14.69
CA SER A 64 19.07 24.17 -16.05
C SER A 64 18.00 24.21 -17.16
N GLU A 65 18.45 24.42 -18.40
CA GLU A 65 17.63 24.26 -19.63
C GLU A 65 17.39 22.76 -19.90
N PHE A 66 16.41 22.16 -19.22
CA PHE A 66 15.99 20.79 -19.48
C PHE A 66 15.28 20.65 -20.83
N GLU A 67 15.52 19.55 -21.54
CA GLU A 67 14.75 19.20 -22.73
C GLU A 67 13.27 18.96 -22.39
N SER A 68 12.36 19.56 -23.15
CA SER A 68 10.91 19.37 -23.03
C SER A 68 10.51 17.89 -23.04
N SER A 69 11.23 17.06 -23.79
CA SER A 69 11.04 15.60 -23.89
C SER A 69 11.16 14.89 -22.54
N THR A 70 12.05 15.34 -21.65
CA THR A 70 12.29 14.71 -20.34
C THR A 70 11.24 15.13 -19.33
N LEU A 71 10.82 16.40 -19.38
CA LEU A 71 9.75 16.92 -18.55
C LEU A 71 8.39 16.29 -18.89
N GLU A 72 8.15 16.02 -20.17
CA GLU A 72 6.94 15.34 -20.66
C GLU A 72 6.89 13.88 -20.18
N GLN A 73 8.00 13.14 -20.25
CA GLN A 73 8.09 11.77 -19.73
C GLN A 73 7.77 11.69 -18.22
N ILE A 74 8.14 12.71 -17.44
CA ILE A 74 7.85 12.75 -16.01
C ILE A 74 6.40 13.12 -15.75
N ALA A 75 5.83 14.04 -16.53
CA ALA A 75 4.40 14.33 -16.47
C ALA A 75 3.57 13.10 -16.80
N GLU A 76 3.96 12.32 -17.81
CA GLU A 76 3.32 11.06 -18.18
C GLU A 76 3.47 10.00 -17.08
N ALA A 77 4.68 9.81 -16.55
CA ALA A 77 4.95 8.87 -15.47
C ALA A 77 4.16 9.23 -14.19
N ARG A 78 4.06 10.52 -13.85
CA ARG A 78 3.22 11.02 -12.76
C ARG A 78 1.75 10.72 -13.01
N GLY A 79 1.25 10.92 -14.24
CA GLY A 79 -0.12 10.60 -14.63
C GLY A 79 -0.45 9.12 -14.44
N LYS A 80 0.46 8.22 -14.86
CA LYS A 80 0.32 6.77 -14.67
C LYS A 80 0.32 6.39 -13.19
N ALA A 81 1.23 6.96 -12.40
CA ALA A 81 1.27 6.71 -10.96
C ALA A 81 0.01 7.23 -10.24
N LEU A 82 -0.51 8.41 -10.62
CA LEU A 82 -1.75 8.96 -10.07
C LEU A 82 -2.97 8.10 -10.42
N ALA A 83 -3.05 7.60 -11.66
CA ALA A 83 -4.12 6.72 -12.10
C ALA A 83 -4.10 5.38 -11.32
N GLY A 84 -2.91 4.80 -11.10
CA GLY A 84 -2.74 3.61 -10.28
C GLY A 84 -3.18 3.84 -8.82
N GLN A 85 -2.94 5.04 -8.30
CA GLN A 85 -3.22 5.40 -6.92
C GLN A 85 -4.73 5.57 -6.62
N GLN A 86 -5.58 5.76 -7.63
CA GLN A 86 -7.03 5.89 -7.41
C GLN A 86 -7.69 4.60 -6.89
N ASN A 87 -7.05 3.44 -7.09
CA ASN A 87 -7.51 2.17 -6.54
C ASN A 87 -6.92 1.96 -5.14
N ALA A 88 -7.55 2.52 -4.10
CA ALA A 88 -7.06 2.40 -2.72
C ALA A 88 -7.14 0.97 -2.12
N ASN A 89 -7.86 0.05 -2.77
CA ASN A 89 -8.02 -1.32 -2.29
C ASN A 89 -6.80 -2.21 -2.59
N LEU A 90 -6.30 -2.84 -1.53
CA LEU A 90 -5.33 -3.93 -1.54
C LEU A 90 -5.95 -5.21 -2.15
N ASP A 91 -6.05 -5.26 -3.47
CA ASP A 91 -6.23 -6.52 -4.17
C ASP A 91 -4.90 -6.94 -4.81
N GLY A 92 -4.64 -8.25 -4.87
CA GLY A 92 -3.39 -8.79 -5.43
C GLY A 92 -3.07 -8.30 -6.85
N ASN A 93 -4.10 -7.98 -7.65
CA ASN A 93 -3.97 -7.40 -8.98
C ASN A 93 -3.77 -5.88 -9.01
N ASN A 94 -4.19 -5.17 -7.95
CA ASN A 94 -4.06 -3.72 -7.85
C ASN A 94 -2.68 -3.32 -7.30
N TYR A 95 -2.13 -4.13 -6.38
CA TYR A 95 -0.78 -3.91 -5.85
C TYR A 95 0.29 -3.97 -6.95
N SER A 96 0.23 -4.95 -7.84
CA SER A 96 1.23 -5.12 -8.91
C SER A 96 1.21 -3.95 -9.90
N GLN A 97 0.02 -3.48 -10.27
CA GLN A 97 -0.15 -2.32 -11.14
C GLN A 97 0.34 -1.02 -10.49
N GLN A 98 0.06 -0.84 -9.19
CA GLN A 98 0.57 0.30 -8.44
C GLN A 98 2.09 0.28 -8.31
N SER A 99 2.67 -0.89 -7.98
CA SER A 99 4.13 -1.04 -7.89
C SER A 99 4.79 -0.70 -9.22
N ALA A 100 4.31 -1.28 -10.33
CA ALA A 100 4.87 -1.02 -11.66
C ALA A 100 4.79 0.47 -12.07
N ALA A 101 3.70 1.16 -11.70
CA ALA A 101 3.55 2.58 -11.96
C ALA A 101 4.53 3.42 -11.12
N GLN A 102 4.76 3.04 -9.86
CA GLN A 102 5.76 3.69 -9.00
C GLN A 102 7.19 3.44 -9.49
N ASP A 103 7.49 2.24 -10.00
CA ASP A 103 8.80 1.90 -10.57
C ASP A 103 9.10 2.74 -11.82
N THR A 104 8.09 2.94 -12.67
CA THR A 104 8.21 3.79 -13.87
C THR A 104 8.49 5.25 -13.50
N LEU A 105 7.84 5.75 -12.45
CA LEU A 105 8.09 7.09 -11.91
C LEU A 105 9.51 7.21 -11.33
N ALA A 106 9.97 6.20 -10.59
CA ALA A 106 11.31 6.16 -10.03
C ALA A 106 12.39 6.14 -11.13
N ALA A 107 12.18 5.37 -12.20
CA ALA A 107 13.07 5.37 -13.35
C ALA A 107 13.15 6.74 -14.05
N ALA A 108 12.00 7.42 -14.20
CA ALA A 108 11.96 8.77 -14.76
C ALA A 108 12.67 9.80 -13.87
N ALA A 109 12.53 9.70 -12.54
CA ALA A 109 13.24 10.55 -11.59
C ALA A 109 14.76 10.30 -11.59
N ASN A 110 15.20 9.04 -11.69
CA ASN A 110 16.64 8.73 -11.80
C ASN A 110 17.25 9.31 -13.08
N ARG A 111 16.53 9.31 -14.20
CA ARG A 111 16.99 9.99 -15.42
C ARG A 111 17.17 11.49 -15.22
N MET A 112 16.31 12.14 -14.43
CA MET A 112 16.49 13.55 -14.07
C MET A 112 17.80 13.79 -13.31
N ILE A 113 18.11 12.94 -12.34
CA ILE A 113 19.35 13.07 -11.53
C ILE A 113 20.58 12.94 -12.44
N VAL A 114 20.59 11.93 -13.33
CA VAL A 114 21.73 11.69 -14.25
C VAL A 114 21.93 12.83 -15.25
N ILE A 115 20.88 13.55 -15.66
CA ILE A 115 21.01 14.69 -16.57
C ILE A 115 21.52 15.96 -15.84
N ILE A 116 21.37 16.01 -14.52
CA ILE A 116 21.84 17.14 -13.69
C ILE A 116 23.33 17.00 -13.32
N GLU A 117 23.85 15.77 -13.26
CA GLU A 117 25.27 15.46 -13.05
C GLU A 117 26.11 15.68 -14.32
#